data_AF-A0A372YRR5-F1
#
_entry.id   AF-A0A372YRR5-F1
#
_cell.length_a   1.000
_cell.length_b   1.000
_cell.length_c   1.000
_cell.angle_alpha   90.00
_cell.angle_beta   90.00
_cell.angle_gamma   90.00
#
_symmetry.space_group_name_H-M   'P 1'
#
loop_
_entity.id
_entity.type
_entity.pdbx_description
1 polymer ?
#
loop_
_entity_poly.entity_id
_entity_poly.type
_entity_poly.pdbx_seq_one_letter_code
_entity_poly.pdbx_strand_id
1 'polypeptide(L)'
;MEKEELLEKVRKENRHGDERNTLLDERSCSWSFRVIMSVLIIYDVVVWIVGQPNTERYNYLNGFVQTGLFLYNLAQFYYFRKKSNLVFIIIFGVGTVCFLYWLITGTFIGKAL
;
A
#
# COMPACT_ATOMS: atom_id res chain seq x y z
N MET A 1 49.80 -3.43 9.42
CA MET A 1 48.33 -3.39 9.52
C MET A 1 47.85 -4.76 9.11
N GLU A 2 47.42 -5.54 10.09
CA GLU A 2 47.03 -6.93 9.86
C GLU A 2 45.71 -6.95 9.08
N LYS A 3 45.60 -7.87 8.12
CA LYS A 3 44.47 -7.98 7.17
C LYS A 3 43.09 -7.96 7.86
N GLU A 4 43.03 -8.39 9.11
CA GLU A 4 41.85 -8.38 9.96
C GLU A 4 41.42 -6.97 10.40
N GLU A 5 42.37 -6.09 10.76
CA GLU A 5 42.05 -4.69 11.13
C GLU A 5 41.47 -3.92 9.94
N LEU A 6 41.98 -4.18 8.73
CA LEU A 6 41.45 -3.59 7.49
C LEU A 6 40.03 -4.09 7.18
N LEU A 7 39.77 -5.39 7.33
CA LEU A 7 38.45 -5.98 7.14
C LEU A 7 37.43 -5.46 8.15
N GLU A 8 37.85 -5.25 9.40
CA GLU A 8 36.97 -4.75 10.46
C GLU A 8 36.63 -3.27 10.25
N LYS A 9 37.59 -2.46 9.77
CA LYS A 9 37.39 -1.05 9.42
C LYS A 9 36.44 -0.90 8.23
N VAL A 10 36.62 -1.71 7.17
CA VAL A 10 35.71 -1.75 6.01
C VAL A 10 34.32 -2.22 6.40
N ARG A 11 34.18 -3.21 7.29
CA ARG A 11 32.87 -3.65 7.81
C ARG A 11 32.19 -2.56 8.64
N LYS A 12 32.93 -1.80 9.44
CA LYS A 12 32.39 -0.66 10.20
C LYS A 12 31.93 0.47 9.30
N GLU A 13 32.72 0.80 8.27
CA GLU A 13 32.39 1.87 7.31
C GLU A 13 31.23 1.48 6.40
N ASN A 14 31.17 0.23 5.92
CA ASN A 14 30.07 -0.25 5.07
C ASN A 14 28.75 -0.49 5.81
N ARG A 15 28.79 -0.72 7.13
CA ARG A 15 27.56 -0.94 7.92
C ARG A 15 26.60 0.26 7.83
N HIS A 16 27.12 1.48 7.85
CA HIS A 16 26.31 2.70 7.69
C HIS A 16 25.89 2.96 6.25
N GLY A 17 26.67 2.47 5.26
CA GLY A 17 26.31 2.53 3.85
C GLY A 17 25.11 1.63 3.52
N ASP A 18 25.12 0.40 4.02
CA ASP A 18 24.03 -0.56 3.85
C ASP A 18 22.74 -0.08 4.55
N GLU A 19 22.83 0.39 5.79
CA GLU A 19 21.68 0.95 6.52
C GLU A 19 21.08 2.16 5.78
N ARG A 20 21.92 3.01 5.17
CA ARG A 20 21.46 4.15 4.37
C ARG A 20 20.78 3.69 3.08
N ASN A 21 21.32 2.69 2.40
CA ASN A 21 20.72 2.14 1.18
C ASN A 21 19.37 1.48 1.47
N THR A 22 19.27 0.71 2.56
CA THR A 22 17.98 0.12 2.98
C THR A 22 16.95 1.20 3.29
N LEU A 23 17.33 2.27 4.00
CA LEU A 23 16.46 3.43 4.26
C LEU A 23 16.02 4.17 2.99
N LEU A 24 16.91 4.28 2.00
CA LEU A 24 16.59 4.91 0.70
C LEU A 24 15.63 4.04 -0.11
N ASP A 25 15.81 2.73 -0.10
CA ASP A 25 14.91 1.78 -0.78
C ASP A 25 13.53 1.74 -0.12
N GLU A 26 13.45 1.73 1.21
CA GLU A 26 12.17 1.83 1.94
C GLU A 26 11.45 3.14 1.63
N ARG A 27 12.18 4.25 1.58
CA ARG A 27 11.61 5.55 1.17
C ARG A 27 11.15 5.51 -0.27
N SER A 28 11.98 5.03 -1.20
CA SER A 28 11.64 4.94 -2.63
C SER A 28 10.39 4.09 -2.86
N CYS A 29 10.28 2.96 -2.17
CA CYS A 29 9.11 2.09 -2.19
C CYS A 29 7.87 2.81 -1.65
N SER A 30 7.97 3.47 -0.49
CA SER A 30 6.85 4.23 0.06
C SER A 30 6.43 5.41 -0.83
N TRP A 31 7.36 6.08 -1.51
CA TRP A 31 7.04 7.17 -2.43
C TRP A 31 6.37 6.67 -3.69
N SER A 32 6.89 5.58 -4.27
CA SER A 32 6.29 4.93 -5.45
C SER A 32 4.88 4.44 -5.16
N PHE A 33 4.66 3.84 -3.99
CA PHE A 33 3.32 3.45 -3.54
C PHE A 33 2.38 4.65 -3.46
N ARG A 34 2.80 5.76 -2.83
CA ARG A 34 1.97 6.97 -2.74
C ARG A 34 1.61 7.54 -4.12
N VAL A 35 2.56 7.57 -5.05
CA VAL A 35 2.33 8.05 -6.42
C VAL A 35 1.29 7.17 -7.12
N ILE A 36 1.47 5.84 -7.10
CA ILE A 36 0.52 4.90 -7.70
C ILE A 36 -0.88 5.08 -7.11
N MET A 37 -1.01 5.14 -5.79
CA MET A 37 -2.30 5.33 -5.14
C MET A 37 -2.92 6.69 -5.46
N SER A 38 -2.13 7.76 -5.56
CA SER A 38 -2.66 9.09 -5.93
C SER A 38 -3.21 9.12 -7.35
N VAL A 39 -2.56 8.45 -8.30
CA VAL A 39 -3.08 8.31 -9.68
C VAL A 39 -4.39 7.53 -9.69
N LEU A 40 -4.48 6.46 -8.89
CA LEU A 40 -5.69 5.65 -8.80
C LEU A 40 -6.85 6.39 -8.12
N ILE A 41 -6.58 7.21 -7.09
CA ILE A 41 -7.60 8.07 -6.47
C ILE A 41 -8.12 9.12 -7.47
N ILE A 42 -7.22 9.74 -8.25
CA ILE A 42 -7.62 10.70 -9.29
C ILE A 42 -8.51 10.00 -10.32
N TYR A 43 -8.14 8.79 -10.74
CA TYR A 43 -8.96 7.97 -11.63
C TYR A 43 -10.35 7.71 -11.03
N ASP A 44 -10.44 7.33 -9.75
CA ASP A 44 -11.72 7.11 -9.07
C ASP A 44 -12.59 8.38 -9.05
N VAL A 45 -11.99 9.54 -8.76
CA VAL A 45 -12.70 10.83 -8.76
C VAL A 45 -13.20 11.19 -10.16
N VAL A 46 -12.38 10.99 -11.20
CA VAL A 46 -12.76 11.24 -12.59
C VAL A 46 -13.92 10.35 -13.01
N VAL A 47 -13.85 9.05 -12.70
CA VAL A 47 -14.93 8.10 -12.99
C VAL A 47 -16.21 8.46 -12.25
N TRP A 48 -16.11 8.92 -11.00
CA TRP A 48 -17.25 9.37 -10.23
C TRP A 48 -17.94 10.60 -10.86
N ILE A 49 -17.16 11.57 -11.37
CA ILE A 49 -17.68 12.80 -12.01
C ILE A 49 -18.30 12.51 -13.38
N VAL A 50 -17.64 11.69 -14.20
CA VAL A 50 -18.09 11.38 -15.57
C VAL A 50 -19.30 10.43 -15.58
N GLY A 51 -19.62 9.83 -14.43
CA GLY A 51 -20.66 8.84 -14.27
C GLY A 51 -20.07 7.44 -14.38
N GLN A 52 -20.41 6.58 -13.41
CA GLN A 52 -19.86 5.24 -13.33
C GLN A 52 -20.16 4.46 -14.62
N PRO A 53 -19.16 4.02 -15.38
CA PRO A 53 -19.39 2.92 -16.28
C PRO A 53 -19.71 1.73 -15.37
N ASN A 54 -20.93 1.19 -15.46
CA ASN A 54 -21.38 -0.05 -14.81
C ASN A 54 -20.55 -1.25 -15.32
N THR A 55 -19.25 -1.20 -15.08
CA THR A 55 -18.25 -2.14 -15.56
C THR A 55 -17.63 -2.75 -14.33
N GLU A 56 -17.75 -4.05 -14.20
CA GLU A 56 -17.17 -4.83 -13.09
C GLU A 56 -15.68 -4.50 -12.88
N ARG A 57 -14.96 -4.15 -13.96
CA ARG A 57 -13.57 -3.69 -13.94
C ARG A 57 -13.33 -2.51 -12.98
N TYR A 58 -14.23 -1.53 -12.95
CA TYR A 58 -14.12 -0.39 -12.04
C TYR A 58 -14.27 -0.83 -10.58
N ASN A 59 -15.24 -1.70 -10.29
CA ASN A 59 -15.46 -2.23 -8.94
C ASN A 59 -14.26 -3.04 -8.43
N TYR A 60 -13.62 -3.82 -9.30
CA TYR A 60 -12.36 -4.51 -8.98
C TYR A 60 -11.23 -3.52 -8.69
N LEU A 61 -11.00 -2.55 -9.57
CA LEU A 61 -9.95 -1.54 -9.40
C LEU A 61 -10.12 -0.74 -8.11
N ASN A 62 -11.30 -0.19 -7.86
CA ASN A 62 -11.62 0.53 -6.64
C ASN A 62 -11.45 -0.36 -5.40
N GLY A 63 -11.89 -1.61 -5.45
CA GLY A 63 -11.68 -2.59 -4.38
C GLY A 63 -10.20 -2.82 -4.04
N PHE A 64 -9.34 -2.96 -5.06
CA PHE A 64 -7.90 -3.08 -4.87
C PHE A 64 -7.27 -1.79 -4.30
N VAL A 65 -7.74 -0.62 -4.75
CA VAL A 65 -7.29 0.68 -4.23
C VAL A 65 -7.62 0.81 -2.75
N GLN A 66 -8.86 0.51 -2.34
CA GLN A 66 -9.26 0.58 -0.94
C GLN A 66 -8.48 -0.39 -0.06
N THR A 67 -8.28 -1.63 -0.53
CA THR A 67 -7.47 -2.63 0.18
C THR A 67 -6.02 -2.18 0.33
N GLY A 68 -5.43 -1.62 -0.74
CA GLY A 68 -4.08 -1.08 -0.71
C GLY A 68 -3.93 0.09 0.28
N LEU A 69 -4.87 1.05 0.26
CA LEU A 69 -4.88 2.17 1.21
C LEU A 69 -5.06 1.71 2.65
N PHE A 70 -5.92 0.71 2.88
CA PHE A 70 -6.11 0.10 4.19
C PHE A 70 -4.80 -0.49 4.71
N LEU A 71 -4.15 -1.36 3.93
CA LEU A 71 -2.89 -2.01 4.32
C LEU A 71 -1.76 -1.00 4.54
N TYR A 72 -1.67 0.03 3.70
CA TYR A 72 -0.68 1.09 3.86
C TYR A 72 -0.86 1.87 5.16
N ASN A 73 -2.10 2.30 5.45
CA ASN A 73 -2.38 3.02 6.68
C ASN A 73 -2.20 2.13 7.91
N LEU A 74 -2.52 0.84 7.81
CA LEU A 74 -2.28 -0.16 8.86
C LEU A 74 -0.78 -0.31 9.14
N ALA A 75 0.04 -0.48 8.10
CA ALA A 75 1.49 -0.56 8.23
C ALA A 75 2.07 0.73 8.82
N GLN A 76 1.66 1.90 8.31
CA GLN A 76 2.12 3.18 8.83
C GLN A 76 1.70 3.40 10.29
N PHE A 77 0.53 2.92 10.70
CA PHE A 77 0.12 2.95 12.10
C PHE A 77 0.96 2.01 12.97
N TYR A 78 1.26 0.80 12.49
CA TYR A 78 2.08 -0.17 13.21
C TYR A 78 3.51 0.35 13.45
N TYR A 79 4.16 0.87 12.41
CA TYR A 79 5.55 1.33 12.48
C TYR A 79 5.72 2.72 13.09
N PHE A 80 4.88 3.69 12.73
CA PHE A 80 5.07 5.10 13.13
C PHE A 80 4.09 5.57 14.22
N ARG A 81 3.14 4.72 14.63
CA ARG A 81 2.14 5.01 15.70
C ARG A 81 1.36 6.32 15.50
N LYS A 82 1.25 6.81 14.26
CA LYS A 82 0.53 8.05 13.94
C LYS A 82 -0.97 7.84 14.08
N LYS A 83 -1.59 8.53 15.06
CA LYS A 83 -3.02 8.41 15.37
C LYS A 83 -3.94 8.80 14.20
N SER A 84 -3.52 9.67 13.30
CA SER A 84 -4.28 10.03 12.09
C SER A 84 -4.60 8.82 11.20
N ASN A 85 -3.70 7.83 11.19
CA ASN A 85 -3.85 6.65 10.34
C ASN A 85 -4.95 5.72 10.86
N LEU A 86 -5.33 5.78 12.14
CA LEU A 86 -6.48 5.02 12.67
C LEU A 86 -7.79 5.40 11.98
N VAL A 87 -7.99 6.70 11.74
CA VAL A 87 -9.20 7.18 11.06
C VAL A 87 -9.26 6.62 9.64
N PHE A 88 -8.14 6.64 8.91
CA PHE A 88 -8.05 6.09 7.56
C PHE A 88 -8.17 4.56 7.53
N ILE A 89 -7.63 3.85 8.53
CA ILE A 89 -7.80 2.40 8.68
C ILE A 89 -9.29 2.05 8.80
N ILE A 90 -10.06 2.82 9.57
CA ILE A 90 -11.50 2.57 9.73
C ILE A 90 -12.23 2.85 8.41
N ILE A 91 -11.98 4.01 7.78
CA ILE A 91 -12.65 4.41 6.54
C ILE A 91 -12.39 3.39 5.41
N PHE A 92 -11.13 3.08 5.12
CA PHE A 92 -10.77 2.15 4.04
C PHE A 92 -11.00 0.69 4.43
N GLY A 93 -11.00 0.38 5.73
CA GLY A 93 -11.31 -0.95 6.25
C GLY A 93 -12.73 -1.36 5.94
N VAL A 94 -13.71 -0.47 6.14
CA VAL A 94 -15.12 -0.74 5.79
C VAL A 94 -15.26 -1.06 4.30
N GLY A 95 -14.66 -0.27 3.41
CA GLY A 95 -14.74 -0.53 1.97
C GLY A 95 -14.01 -1.80 1.54
N THR A 96 -12.91 -2.15 2.19
CA THR A 96 -12.20 -3.43 1.98
C THR A 96 -13.08 -4.62 2.38
N VAL A 97 -13.77 -4.53 3.52
CA VAL A 97 -14.70 -5.59 3.97
C VAL A 97 -15.88 -5.72 3.00
N CYS A 98 -16.46 -4.61 2.55
CA CYS A 98 -17.54 -4.63 1.54
C CYS A 98 -17.07 -5.23 0.21
N PHE A 99 -15.85 -4.91 -0.23
CA PHE A 99 -15.27 -5.48 -1.44
C PHE A 99 -15.03 -6.98 -1.31
N LEU A 100 -14.45 -7.44 -0.19
CA LEU A 100 -14.23 -8.87 0.06
C LEU A 100 -15.55 -9.65 0.13
N TYR A 101 -16.55 -9.08 0.80
CA TYR A 101 -17.89 -9.66 0.82
C TYR A 101 -18.48 -9.76 -0.58
N TRP A 102 -18.45 -8.68 -1.37
CA TRP A 102 -18.90 -8.68 -2.75
C TRP A 102 -18.11 -9.66 -3.63
N LEU A 103 -16.80 -9.80 -3.41
CA LEU A 103 -15.98 -10.74 -4.15
C LEU A 103 -16.42 -12.17 -3.84
N ILE A 104 -16.64 -12.52 -2.57
CA ILE A 104 -17.12 -13.85 -2.16
C ILE A 104 -18.54 -14.10 -2.69
N THR A 105 -19.49 -13.20 -2.46
CA THR A 105 -20.90 -13.43 -2.86
C THR A 105 -21.11 -13.29 -4.36
N GLY A 106 -20.47 -12.32 -5.01
CA GLY A 106 -20.60 -12.06 -6.43
C GLY A 106 -19.93 -13.13 -7.30
N THR A 107 -18.81 -13.71 -6.87
CA THR A 107 -18.14 -14.77 -7.62
C THR A 107 -18.67 -16.17 -7.34
N PHE A 108 -19.13 -16.47 -6.12
CA PHE A 108 -19.62 -17.81 -5.75
C PHE A 108 -21.14 -17.98 -5.91
N ILE A 109 -21.97 -16.97 -5.58
CA ILE A 109 -23.43 -17.11 -5.64
C ILE A 109 -23.95 -16.84 -7.06
N GLY A 110 -23.32 -15.92 -7.80
CA GLY A 110 -23.70 -15.60 -9.19
C GLY A 110 -23.36 -16.68 -10.22
N LYS A 111 -22.58 -17.71 -9.85
CA LYS A 111 -22.26 -18.86 -10.72
C LYS A 111 -23.02 -20.14 -10.36
N ALA A 112 -23.81 -20.11 -9.29
CA ALA A 112 -24.56 -21.27 -8.77
C ALA A 112 -26.05 -21.24 -9.13
N LEU A 113 -26.48 -20.28 -9.97
CA LEU A 113 -27.84 -20.10 -10.49
C LEU A 113 -27.77 -19.97 -12.01
#